data_AF-A0A4U1CYQ7-F1
#
_entry.id   AF-A0A4U1CYQ7-F1
#
_cell.length_a   1.000
_cell.length_b   1.000
_cell.length_c   1.000
_cell.angle_alpha   90.00
_cell.angle_beta   90.00
_cell.angle_gamma   90.00
#
_symmetry.space_group_name_H-M   'P 1'
#
loop_
_entity.id
_entity.type
_entity.pdbx_description
1 polymer ?
#
loop_
_entity_poly.entity_id
_entity_poly.type
_entity_poly.pdbx_seq_one_letter_code
_entity_poly.pdbx_strand_id
1 'polypeptide(L)'
;MRHSWYTGLFRCVFLRKRRSYMETMEPQETQEQHENKGVAATLIETTIETKATHRNKAYDAADVRQFTERNSDIDYKILLALYEHRALTSAQLKRGWFPHLHENSIRNRLKTLAERRVLTVNVKAGIKTSPVKLYSLSAFGLRILTENVLEVMEYVPQYDEKKEHYTIDDLKVRSQHNHHYELQEWVMNIRAKRPELFHCEWKRFPFVEEEEDTVRVKPDWLFLEADEATKERTKQNVANNPLLYPYFYRKDAFPDISLQPILCVECDRGNMSRTELVDKWEGYKKLPESYKPKAISVFYTPKKAGDMRHRMIRDTLSHAFELEVIQNHIQLFQGDPQLTHDISMLYFERDKELLRGEEMIDEEQFTTLFKGYVESSNVGEASILDVDKTIERFKLPVQPDAIIMKQQESPILQIVFYGMYGWVNPIIKIQAIKRWLKEGHLSMFSEIQYILIYPNDSFYQDVRTMDDDIFYVSYEEIKGSGKWGKARHEQRKHRQVKWVEVLL
;
A
#
# COMPACT_ATOMS: atom_id res chain seq x y z
N MET A 1 48.17 -34.31 14.33
CA MET A 1 49.15 -33.48 13.60
C MET A 1 48.84 -32.00 13.84
N ARG A 2 49.82 -31.28 14.41
CA ARG A 2 50.14 -29.82 14.35
C ARG A 2 48.98 -28.82 14.19
N HIS A 3 48.62 -28.06 15.24
CA HIS A 3 49.02 -26.65 15.54
C HIS A 3 48.23 -25.62 14.70
N SER A 4 47.74 -24.45 15.13
CA SER A 4 48.03 -23.55 16.25
C SER A 4 46.88 -22.52 16.38
N TRP A 5 46.79 -21.90 17.54
CA TRP A 5 45.89 -20.84 17.98
C TRP A 5 46.09 -19.50 17.23
N TYR A 6 45.11 -18.59 17.27
CA TYR A 6 45.21 -17.30 17.99
C TYR A 6 43.91 -16.46 17.98
N THR A 7 43.83 -15.65 19.02
CA THR A 7 42.80 -14.77 19.59
C THR A 7 42.26 -13.62 18.71
N GLY A 8 41.05 -13.12 19.05
CA GLY A 8 40.57 -11.82 18.58
C GLY A 8 39.25 -11.34 19.23
N LEU A 9 39.24 -11.18 20.56
CA LEU A 9 38.16 -10.50 21.30
C LEU A 9 38.32 -8.98 21.17
N PHE A 10 37.38 -8.29 20.49
CA PHE A 10 37.23 -6.84 20.59
C PHE A 10 35.90 -6.48 21.26
N ARG A 11 36.00 -6.16 22.56
CA ARG A 11 35.04 -5.33 23.29
C ARG A 11 35.27 -3.87 22.87
N CYS A 12 34.27 -3.21 22.30
CA CYS A 12 34.27 -1.75 22.18
C CYS A 12 33.27 -1.16 23.17
N VAL A 13 33.82 -0.57 24.23
CA VAL A 13 33.19 0.27 25.24
C VAL A 13 33.07 1.68 24.67
N PHE A 14 31.86 2.21 24.50
CA PHE A 14 31.68 3.62 24.17
C PHE A 14 31.56 4.47 25.43
N LEU A 15 32.61 5.25 25.68
CA LEU A 15 32.74 6.24 26.73
C LEU A 15 31.82 7.45 26.50
N ARG A 16 31.02 7.77 27.51
CA ARG A 16 30.33 9.05 27.71
C ARG A 16 31.36 10.18 27.82
N LYS A 17 31.28 11.17 26.93
CA LYS A 17 31.97 12.46 27.11
C LYS A 17 30.96 13.50 27.61
N ARG A 18 31.00 13.74 28.93
CA ARG A 18 30.43 14.94 29.58
C ARG A 18 31.27 16.15 29.14
N ARG A 19 30.63 17.23 28.69
CA ARG A 19 31.24 18.56 28.65
C ARG A 19 30.57 19.44 29.71
N SER A 20 31.40 19.84 30.65
CA SER A 20 31.21 20.89 31.64
C SER A 20 31.20 22.25 30.96
N TYR A 21 30.29 23.14 31.36
CA TYR A 21 30.50 24.59 31.39
C TYR A 21 29.68 25.16 32.56
N MET A 22 30.37 25.47 33.66
CA MET A 22 30.04 26.60 34.52
C MET A 22 31.08 27.68 34.19
N GLU A 23 30.64 28.91 33.97
CA GLU A 23 31.18 30.09 34.67
C GLU A 23 30.34 31.34 34.35
N THR A 24 29.83 31.88 35.46
CA THR A 24 29.41 33.24 35.79
C THR A 24 29.90 34.40 34.91
N MET A 25 28.99 35.33 34.60
CA MET A 25 29.24 36.79 34.63
C MET A 25 27.91 37.56 34.80
N GLU A 26 27.68 38.08 36.01
CA GLU A 26 27.07 39.39 36.23
C GLU A 26 28.22 40.43 36.11
N PRO A 27 27.99 41.68 35.65
CA PRO A 27 27.36 42.67 36.53
C PRO A 27 26.61 43.84 35.86
N GLN A 28 25.97 44.60 36.77
CA GLN A 28 25.86 46.07 36.83
C GLN A 28 24.54 46.77 36.44
N GLU A 29 23.99 47.35 37.51
CA GLU A 29 23.04 48.44 37.59
C GLU A 29 23.48 49.68 36.79
N THR A 30 22.51 50.38 36.22
CA THR A 30 22.56 51.84 36.23
C THR A 30 21.15 52.38 36.43
N GLN A 31 21.01 53.17 37.49
CA GLN A 31 19.86 53.97 37.84
C GLN A 31 19.69 55.10 36.82
N GLU A 32 18.44 55.50 36.57
CA GLU A 32 18.13 56.91 36.37
C GLU A 32 16.72 57.20 36.92
N GLN A 33 16.70 58.04 37.95
CA GLN A 33 15.51 58.63 38.55
C GLN A 33 15.13 59.88 37.75
N HIS A 34 13.82 60.09 37.55
CA HIS A 34 13.25 61.44 37.63
C HIS A 34 11.79 61.37 38.07
N GLU A 35 11.52 61.88 39.26
CA GLU A 35 10.19 62.26 39.75
C GLU A 35 9.76 63.60 39.14
N ASN A 36 8.50 63.73 38.68
CA ASN A 36 7.49 64.48 39.41
C ASN A 36 6.12 64.58 38.69
N LYS A 37 5.09 64.26 39.47
CA LYS A 37 3.76 64.90 39.59
C LYS A 37 2.81 64.95 38.38
N GLY A 38 1.68 64.27 38.56
CA GLY A 38 0.40 65.00 38.61
C GLY A 38 -0.73 64.43 37.75
N VAL A 39 -1.66 63.75 38.43
CA VAL A 39 -3.11 63.80 38.17
C VAL A 39 -3.61 63.32 36.80
N ALA A 40 -3.96 62.03 36.71
CA ALA A 40 -5.12 61.52 35.98
C ALA A 40 -5.35 60.03 36.32
N ALA A 41 -5.52 59.70 37.60
CA ALA A 41 -5.94 58.38 38.05
C ALA A 41 -7.47 58.32 38.13
N THR A 42 -8.13 58.10 36.99
CA THR A 42 -9.47 57.48 36.90
C THR A 42 -9.81 57.26 35.42
N LEU A 43 -10.21 56.02 35.04
CA LEU A 43 -10.77 55.58 33.75
C LEU A 43 -9.90 54.72 32.79
N ILE A 44 -8.88 53.99 33.27
CA ILE A 44 -8.26 52.92 32.44
C ILE A 44 -7.91 51.69 33.29
N GLU A 45 -8.90 51.07 33.93
CA GLU A 45 -8.71 49.76 34.59
C GLU A 45 -9.76 48.70 34.19
N THR A 46 -10.68 49.00 33.28
CA THR A 46 -11.76 48.06 32.90
C THR A 46 -11.68 47.48 31.49
N THR A 47 -10.56 47.66 30.76
CA THR A 47 -10.50 47.26 29.33
C THR A 47 -9.37 46.29 28.96
N ILE A 48 -8.61 45.77 29.93
CA ILE A 48 -7.51 44.82 29.67
C ILE A 48 -7.81 43.39 30.18
N GLU A 49 -8.80 43.21 31.06
CA GLU A 49 -9.17 41.88 31.58
C GLU A 49 -10.04 41.01 30.63
N THR A 50 -10.47 41.50 29.46
CA THR A 50 -11.42 40.77 28.60
C THR A 50 -10.82 40.03 27.40
N LYS A 51 -9.51 40.14 27.11
CA LYS A 51 -8.89 39.39 25.99
C LYS A 51 -7.99 38.23 26.41
N ALA A 52 -7.42 38.25 27.61
CA ALA A 52 -6.53 37.18 28.10
C ALA A 52 -7.28 36.06 28.84
N THR A 53 -8.40 36.36 29.48
CA THR A 53 -9.22 35.42 30.28
C THR A 53 -10.07 34.46 29.46
N HIS A 54 -10.28 34.73 28.16
CA HIS A 54 -11.00 33.82 27.26
C HIS A 54 -10.16 32.67 26.70
N ARG A 55 -8.84 32.65 26.90
CA ARG A 55 -7.96 31.60 26.34
C ARG A 55 -7.88 30.31 27.15
N ASN A 56 -8.40 30.29 28.38
CA ASN A 56 -8.35 29.13 29.27
C ASN A 56 -9.72 28.82 29.92
N LYS A 57 -10.84 29.04 29.22
CA LYS A 57 -12.07 28.33 29.61
C LYS A 57 -11.84 26.85 29.32
N ALA A 58 -11.65 26.06 30.38
CA ALA A 58 -11.92 24.63 30.29
C ALA A 58 -13.37 24.52 29.79
N TYR A 59 -13.54 24.07 28.54
CA TYR A 59 -14.88 23.91 27.99
C TYR A 59 -15.63 22.88 28.83
N ASP A 60 -16.88 23.19 29.18
CA ASP A 60 -17.76 22.21 29.80
C ASP A 60 -17.96 21.03 28.84
N ALA A 61 -17.78 19.81 29.35
CA ALA A 61 -17.94 18.59 28.57
C ALA A 61 -19.36 18.49 27.97
N ALA A 62 -20.39 18.96 28.68
CA ALA A 62 -21.77 18.99 28.18
C ALA A 62 -21.91 19.95 26.99
N ASP A 63 -21.36 21.17 27.10
CA ASP A 63 -21.38 22.17 26.03
C ASP A 63 -20.65 21.70 24.76
N VAL A 64 -19.53 20.99 24.91
CA VAL A 64 -18.79 20.46 23.77
C VAL A 64 -19.57 19.33 23.09
N ARG A 65 -20.19 18.43 23.85
CA ARG A 65 -21.07 17.38 23.29
C ARG A 65 -22.21 17.97 22.49
N GLN A 66 -22.94 18.90 23.09
CA GLN A 66 -24.06 19.55 22.40
C GLN A 66 -23.59 20.30 21.14
N PHE A 67 -22.41 20.89 21.16
CA PHE A 67 -21.82 21.55 19.99
C PHE A 67 -21.51 20.56 18.86
N THR A 68 -20.95 19.39 19.19
CA THR A 68 -20.64 18.34 18.23
C THR A 68 -21.92 17.71 17.66
N GLU A 69 -22.92 17.45 18.50
CA GLU A 69 -24.25 16.95 18.12
C GLU A 69 -24.95 17.89 17.13
N ARG A 70 -24.89 19.20 17.35
CA ARG A 70 -25.47 20.21 16.43
C ARG A 70 -24.88 20.17 15.02
N ASN A 71 -23.70 19.56 14.83
CA ASN A 71 -23.03 19.42 13.54
C ASN A 71 -22.69 17.94 13.25
N SER A 72 -23.52 17.02 13.74
CA SER A 72 -23.30 15.57 13.68
C SER A 72 -22.91 15.07 12.29
N ASP A 73 -23.55 15.59 11.23
CA ASP A 73 -23.30 15.20 9.83
C ASP A 73 -21.83 15.30 9.40
N ILE A 74 -21.11 16.29 9.93
CA ILE A 74 -19.69 16.53 9.59
C ILE A 74 -18.80 16.03 10.71
N ASP A 75 -19.13 16.36 11.96
CA ASP A 75 -18.26 16.06 13.09
C ASP A 75 -18.16 14.58 13.36
N TYR A 76 -19.29 13.86 13.39
CA TYR A 76 -19.26 12.43 13.65
C TYR A 76 -18.53 11.69 12.54
N LYS A 77 -18.67 12.14 11.28
CA LYS A 77 -17.88 11.62 10.15
C LYS A 77 -16.38 11.89 10.31
N ILE A 78 -15.97 13.07 10.79
CA ILE A 78 -14.56 13.35 11.10
C ILE A 78 -14.06 12.41 12.20
N LEU A 79 -14.84 12.23 13.28
CA LEU A 79 -14.45 11.35 14.38
C LEU A 79 -14.33 9.90 13.90
N LEU A 80 -15.29 9.40 13.11
CA LEU A 80 -15.27 8.05 12.52
C LEU A 80 -14.05 7.86 11.61
N ALA A 81 -13.75 8.83 10.74
CA ALA A 81 -12.59 8.78 9.87
C ALA A 81 -11.27 8.70 10.68
N LEU A 82 -11.16 9.48 11.74
CA LEU A 82 -9.99 9.48 12.63
C LEU A 82 -9.92 8.26 13.53
N TYR A 83 -11.06 7.66 13.86
CA TYR A 83 -11.10 6.38 14.54
C TYR A 83 -10.55 5.31 13.61
N GLU A 84 -11.12 5.17 12.41
CA GLU A 84 -10.72 4.18 11.41
C GLU A 84 -9.24 4.28 11.01
N HIS A 85 -8.76 5.50 10.76
CA HIS A 85 -7.42 5.75 10.24
C HIS A 85 -6.40 6.22 11.29
N ARG A 86 -6.77 6.41 12.56
CA ARG A 86 -5.95 6.94 13.67
C ARG A 86 -5.56 8.41 13.58
N ALA A 87 -5.01 8.85 12.45
CA ALA A 87 -4.56 10.22 12.26
C ALA A 87 -4.62 10.65 10.79
N LEU A 88 -5.20 11.81 10.46
CA LEU A 88 -5.33 12.27 9.07
C LEU A 88 -5.01 13.76 8.93
N THR A 89 -4.62 14.19 7.73
CA THR A 89 -4.58 15.60 7.33
C THR A 89 -5.94 16.09 6.84
N SER A 90 -6.14 17.42 6.73
CA SER A 90 -7.34 18.00 6.12
C SER A 90 -7.53 17.56 4.66
N ALA A 91 -6.43 17.45 3.91
CA ALA A 91 -6.46 17.02 2.51
C ALA A 91 -6.91 15.55 2.37
N GLN A 92 -6.39 14.66 3.21
CA GLN A 92 -6.78 13.26 3.24
C GLN A 92 -8.25 13.07 3.63
N LEU A 93 -8.72 13.79 4.66
CA LEU A 93 -10.14 13.80 5.05
C LEU A 93 -11.05 14.29 3.93
N LYS A 94 -10.70 15.41 3.27
CA LYS A 94 -11.44 15.90 2.11
C LYS A 94 -11.51 14.81 1.03
N ARG A 95 -10.37 14.23 0.66
CA ARG A 95 -10.29 13.27 -0.44
C ARG A 95 -11.12 12.02 -0.19
N GLY A 96 -10.98 11.41 0.99
CA GLY A 96 -11.61 10.12 1.30
C GLY A 96 -13.04 10.20 1.84
N TRP A 97 -13.41 11.27 2.54
CA TRP A 97 -14.67 11.35 3.30
C TRP A 97 -15.57 12.53 2.93
N PHE A 98 -15.00 13.61 2.40
CA PHE A 98 -15.73 14.83 2.08
C PHE A 98 -15.38 15.37 0.69
N PRO A 99 -15.52 14.58 -0.40
CA PRO A 99 -15.01 14.94 -1.72
C PRO A 99 -15.62 16.23 -2.26
N HIS A 100 -16.88 16.51 -1.89
CA HIS A 100 -17.64 17.69 -2.32
C HIS A 100 -17.40 18.95 -1.48
N LEU A 101 -16.74 18.84 -0.32
CA LEU A 101 -16.50 20.00 0.55
C LEU A 101 -15.16 20.68 0.22
N HIS A 102 -15.13 22.00 0.36
CA HIS A 102 -13.89 22.75 0.21
C HIS A 102 -12.92 22.43 1.38
N GLU A 103 -11.62 22.28 1.07
CA GLU A 103 -10.63 21.87 2.09
C GLU A 103 -10.56 22.85 3.27
N ASN A 104 -10.68 24.16 3.00
CA ASN A 104 -10.72 25.18 4.05
C ASN A 104 -11.88 24.98 5.05
N SER A 105 -13.04 24.49 4.60
CA SER A 105 -14.17 24.21 5.48
C SER A 105 -13.83 23.06 6.44
N ILE A 106 -13.24 21.98 5.92
CA ILE A 106 -12.76 20.86 6.72
C ILE A 106 -11.66 21.31 7.68
N ARG A 107 -10.69 22.10 7.20
CA ARG A 107 -9.59 22.64 8.00
C ARG A 107 -10.09 23.51 9.16
N ASN A 108 -11.06 24.37 8.90
CA ASN A 108 -11.68 25.21 9.92
C ASN A 108 -12.42 24.34 10.95
N ARG A 109 -13.17 23.32 10.51
CA ARG A 109 -13.86 22.41 11.43
C ARG A 109 -12.88 21.63 12.32
N LEU A 110 -11.82 21.07 11.74
CA LEU A 110 -10.75 20.38 12.47
C LEU A 110 -10.08 21.29 13.49
N LYS A 111 -9.82 22.55 13.13
CA LYS A 111 -9.27 23.54 14.05
C LYS A 111 -10.21 23.80 15.23
N THR A 112 -11.51 23.98 14.98
CA THR A 112 -12.51 24.19 16.04
C THR A 112 -12.63 22.98 16.97
N LEU A 113 -12.64 21.75 16.42
CA LEU A 113 -12.66 20.53 17.23
C LEU A 113 -11.38 20.37 18.06
N ALA A 114 -10.22 20.74 17.52
CA ALA A 114 -8.96 20.74 18.25
C ALA A 114 -8.92 21.79 19.38
N GLU A 115 -9.40 23.01 19.12
CA GLU A 115 -9.52 24.08 20.13
C GLU A 115 -10.42 23.67 21.30
N ARG A 116 -11.46 22.87 21.01
CA ARG A 116 -12.36 22.28 22.01
C ARG A 116 -11.84 20.97 22.63
N ARG A 117 -10.59 20.60 22.37
CA ARG A 117 -9.93 19.38 22.88
C ARG A 117 -10.64 18.07 22.50
N VAL A 118 -11.47 18.07 21.46
CA VAL A 118 -12.05 16.84 20.87
C VAL A 118 -10.99 16.11 20.05
N LEU A 119 -10.09 16.86 19.41
CA LEU A 119 -8.98 16.32 18.61
C LEU A 119 -7.64 16.76 19.21
N THR A 120 -6.62 15.94 19.00
CA THR A 120 -5.22 16.30 19.22
C THR A 120 -4.56 16.65 17.90
N VAL A 121 -3.70 17.67 17.90
CA VAL A 121 -2.96 18.11 16.71
C VAL A 121 -1.48 17.80 16.90
N ASN A 122 -0.95 16.97 16.01
CA ASN A 122 0.48 16.73 15.91
C ASN A 122 1.01 17.54 14.72
N VAL A 123 1.88 18.51 15.01
CA VAL A 123 2.53 19.32 13.98
C VAL A 123 3.86 18.66 13.65
N LYS A 124 4.01 18.21 12.42
CA LYS A 124 5.28 17.70 11.93
C LYS A 124 6.00 18.81 11.17
N ALA A 125 7.20 19.19 11.64
CA ALA A 125 8.11 19.99 10.83
C ALA A 125 8.43 19.20 9.55
N GLY A 126 8.05 19.75 8.40
CA GLY A 126 7.85 18.97 7.20
C GLY A 126 9.13 18.41 6.57
N ILE A 127 8.94 17.28 5.90
CA ILE A 127 9.81 16.73 4.83
C ILE A 127 9.79 17.63 3.58
N LYS A 128 8.99 18.70 3.56
CA LYS A 128 9.08 19.88 2.70
C LYS A 128 8.69 21.11 3.53
N THR A 129 9.14 22.29 3.12
CA THR A 129 9.17 23.62 3.79
C THR A 129 7.94 24.13 4.57
N SER A 130 6.82 23.39 4.67
CA SER A 130 5.63 23.76 5.45
C SER A 130 5.25 22.69 6.47
N PRO A 131 4.94 23.05 7.74
CA PRO A 131 4.53 22.10 8.74
C PRO A 131 3.19 21.44 8.38
N VAL A 132 3.18 20.10 8.37
CA VAL A 132 1.97 19.30 8.11
C VAL A 132 1.27 19.03 9.43
N LYS A 133 0.00 19.41 9.52
CA LYS A 133 -0.85 19.16 10.71
C LYS A 133 -1.57 17.83 10.55
N LEU A 134 -1.31 16.90 11.46
CA LEU A 134 -2.02 15.63 11.59
C LEU A 134 -2.98 15.74 12.76
N TYR A 135 -4.25 15.40 12.51
CA TYR A 135 -5.30 15.38 13.53
C TYR A 135 -5.55 13.94 13.94
N SER A 136 -5.72 13.68 15.23
CA SER A 136 -6.12 12.39 15.79
C SER A 136 -7.14 12.58 16.91
N LEU A 137 -7.86 11.53 17.30
CA LEU A 137 -8.82 11.60 18.40
C LEU A 137 -8.11 11.90 19.72
N SER A 138 -8.69 12.80 20.53
CA SER A 138 -8.37 12.89 21.95
C SER A 138 -9.15 11.84 22.73
N ALA A 139 -8.83 11.63 24.01
CA ALA A 139 -9.63 10.78 24.88
C ALA A 139 -11.11 11.23 24.94
N PHE A 140 -11.34 12.54 24.98
CA PHE A 140 -12.68 13.10 24.99
C PHE A 140 -13.40 12.93 23.65
N GLY A 141 -12.71 13.10 22.52
CA GLY A 141 -13.28 12.83 21.21
C GLY A 141 -13.60 11.37 20.97
N LEU A 142 -12.76 10.45 21.48
CA LEU A 142 -13.06 9.02 21.48
C LEU A 142 -14.33 8.73 22.29
N ARG A 143 -14.48 9.33 23.47
CA ARG A 143 -15.67 9.17 24.30
C ARG A 143 -16.96 9.65 23.62
N ILE A 144 -16.92 10.80 22.94
CA ILE A 144 -18.04 11.26 22.13
C ILE A 144 -18.36 10.24 21.03
N LEU A 145 -17.35 9.74 20.32
CA LEU A 145 -17.57 8.76 19.27
C LEU A 145 -18.14 7.44 19.79
N THR A 146 -17.63 6.91 20.90
CA THR A 146 -18.08 5.62 21.43
C THR A 146 -19.51 5.70 21.96
N GLU A 147 -19.81 6.74 22.73
CA GLU A 147 -21.13 6.87 23.37
C GLU A 147 -22.20 7.41 22.42
N ASN A 148 -21.89 8.43 21.60
CA ASN A 148 -22.90 9.11 20.77
C ASN A 148 -23.01 8.55 19.34
N VAL A 149 -21.99 7.85 18.84
CA VAL A 149 -21.95 7.40 17.43
C VAL A 149 -21.98 5.88 17.32
N LEU A 150 -21.15 5.19 18.10
CA LEU A 150 -21.12 3.73 18.13
C LEU A 150 -22.13 3.15 19.12
N GLU A 151 -22.66 3.97 20.03
CA GLU A 151 -23.63 3.58 21.06
C GLU A 151 -23.16 2.40 21.94
N VAL A 152 -21.85 2.33 22.20
CA VAL A 152 -21.20 1.33 23.06
C VAL A 152 -20.73 1.95 24.37
N MET A 153 -20.59 1.13 25.41
CA MET A 153 -20.10 1.62 26.70
C MET A 153 -18.63 2.00 26.61
N GLU A 154 -18.24 3.08 27.28
CA GLU A 154 -16.83 3.44 27.43
C GLU A 154 -16.09 2.30 28.17
N TYR A 155 -15.04 1.77 27.54
CA TYR A 155 -14.22 0.72 28.12
C TYR A 155 -13.50 1.24 29.37
N VAL A 156 -13.92 0.74 30.52
CA VAL A 156 -13.22 0.87 31.79
C VAL A 156 -12.38 -0.40 31.95
N PRO A 157 -11.05 -0.32 32.10
CA PRO A 157 -10.20 -1.51 32.20
C PRO A 157 -10.56 -2.37 33.43
N GLN A 158 -11.42 -3.36 33.24
CA GLN A 158 -11.60 -4.50 34.10
C GLN A 158 -10.94 -5.70 33.40
N TYR A 159 -10.13 -6.48 34.12
CA TYR A 159 -9.26 -7.50 33.51
C TYR A 159 -10.02 -8.62 32.78
N ASP A 160 -11.32 -8.77 33.03
CA ASP A 160 -12.13 -9.90 32.57
C ASP A 160 -13.16 -9.52 31.48
N GLU A 161 -13.32 -8.22 31.14
CA GLU A 161 -14.33 -7.78 30.18
C GLU A 161 -13.79 -7.63 28.75
N LYS A 162 -14.63 -8.04 27.81
CA LYS A 162 -14.38 -7.99 26.37
C LYS A 162 -14.50 -6.55 25.85
N LYS A 163 -13.42 -5.99 25.28
CA LYS A 163 -13.42 -4.62 24.72
C LYS A 163 -14.43 -4.46 23.58
N GLU A 164 -15.40 -3.57 23.76
CA GLU A 164 -16.37 -3.20 22.70
C GLU A 164 -15.80 -2.21 21.68
N HIS A 165 -14.80 -1.42 22.06
CA HIS A 165 -14.17 -0.42 21.19
C HIS A 165 -12.64 -0.32 21.40
N TYR A 166 -11.94 0.34 20.48
CA TYR A 166 -10.50 0.61 20.58
C TYR A 166 -10.22 1.72 21.59
N THR A 167 -9.18 1.56 22.40
CA THR A 167 -8.69 2.61 23.32
C THR A 167 -7.81 3.63 22.57
N ILE A 168 -7.53 4.77 23.20
CA ILE A 168 -6.55 5.73 22.65
C ILE A 168 -5.19 5.08 22.41
N ASP A 169 -4.78 4.13 23.26
CA ASP A 169 -3.49 3.46 23.09
C ASP A 169 -3.47 2.54 21.86
N ASP A 170 -4.59 1.87 21.57
CA ASP A 170 -4.75 1.05 20.36
C ASP A 170 -4.63 1.91 19.08
N LEU A 171 -5.14 3.15 19.15
CA LEU A 171 -5.16 4.13 18.07
C LEU A 171 -3.85 4.93 17.94
N LYS A 172 -2.87 4.80 18.85
CA LYS A 172 -1.61 5.54 18.73
C LYS A 172 -0.77 5.00 17.56
N VAL A 173 -0.30 5.93 16.73
CA VAL A 173 0.80 5.68 15.79
C VAL A 173 2.12 5.83 16.56
N ARG A 174 2.90 4.76 16.70
CA ARG A 174 4.18 4.77 17.45
C ARG A 174 5.36 4.69 16.48
N SER A 175 6.31 5.63 16.59
CA SER A 175 7.62 5.63 15.89
C SER A 175 7.64 5.50 14.35
N GLN A 176 6.49 5.30 13.70
CA GLN A 176 6.36 5.03 12.27
C GLN A 176 5.49 6.06 11.54
N HIS A 177 5.43 7.29 12.06
CA HIS A 177 4.54 8.33 11.52
C HIS A 177 4.76 8.65 10.04
N ASN A 178 5.99 8.55 9.52
CA ASN A 178 6.25 8.76 8.07
C ASN A 178 5.60 7.67 7.24
N HIS A 179 5.94 6.42 7.54
CA HIS A 179 5.44 5.25 6.84
C HIS A 179 3.91 5.12 6.94
N HIS A 180 3.35 5.31 8.14
CA HIS A 180 1.90 5.37 8.34
C HIS A 180 1.25 6.42 7.44
N TYR A 181 1.84 7.60 7.34
CA TYR A 181 1.31 8.68 6.51
C TYR A 181 1.38 8.38 5.01
N GLU A 182 2.49 7.80 4.53
CA GLU A 182 2.65 7.40 3.12
C GLU A 182 1.64 6.32 2.74
N LEU A 183 1.47 5.30 3.59
CA LEU A 183 0.46 4.24 3.41
C LEU A 183 -0.96 4.80 3.43
N GLN A 184 -1.26 5.69 4.36
CA GLN A 184 -2.58 6.33 4.40
C GLN A 184 -2.87 7.15 3.16
N GLU A 185 -1.88 7.87 2.63
CA GLU A 185 -2.05 8.62 1.39
C GLU A 185 -2.44 7.68 0.25
N TRP A 186 -1.77 6.54 0.16
CA TRP A 186 -2.06 5.49 -0.81
C TRP A 186 -3.48 4.92 -0.63
N VAL A 187 -3.85 4.54 0.60
CA VAL A 187 -5.17 3.99 0.94
C VAL A 187 -6.29 5.00 0.66
N MET A 188 -6.07 6.29 0.98
CA MET A 188 -7.04 7.36 0.71
C MET A 188 -7.26 7.59 -0.79
N ASN A 189 -6.27 7.36 -1.63
CA ASN A 189 -6.44 7.49 -3.07
C ASN A 189 -7.33 6.36 -3.63
N ILE A 190 -7.14 5.12 -3.15
CA ILE A 190 -8.03 4.01 -3.52
C ILE A 190 -9.44 4.24 -2.98
N ARG A 191 -9.57 4.54 -1.68
CA ARG A 191 -10.87 4.78 -1.04
C ARG A 191 -11.67 5.87 -1.74
N ALA A 192 -11.02 6.95 -2.18
CA ALA A 192 -11.69 8.04 -2.88
C ALA A 192 -12.34 7.61 -4.20
N LYS A 193 -11.80 6.58 -4.86
CA LYS A 193 -12.35 6.01 -6.10
C LYS A 193 -13.29 4.82 -5.83
N ARG A 194 -13.06 4.08 -4.75
CA ARG A 194 -13.79 2.86 -4.37
C ARG A 194 -14.26 2.94 -2.90
N PRO A 195 -15.20 3.85 -2.57
CA PRO A 195 -15.64 4.07 -1.18
C PRO A 195 -16.43 2.90 -0.60
N GLU A 196 -16.88 1.97 -1.43
CA GLU A 196 -17.59 0.75 -1.04
C GLU A 196 -16.68 -0.37 -0.54
N LEU A 197 -15.36 -0.27 -0.75
CA LEU A 197 -14.40 -1.24 -0.23
C LEU A 197 -14.20 -1.02 1.27
N PHE A 198 -14.26 -2.11 2.02
CA PHE A 198 -13.86 -2.10 3.41
C PHE A 198 -12.34 -2.17 3.47
N HIS A 199 -11.71 -1.40 4.37
CA HIS A 199 -10.28 -1.51 4.58
C HIS A 199 -9.91 -1.26 6.03
N CYS A 200 -8.81 -1.87 6.45
CA CYS A 200 -8.27 -1.67 7.78
C CYS A 200 -6.80 -2.07 7.87
N GLU A 201 -6.13 -1.57 8.88
CA GLU A 201 -4.82 -2.04 9.32
C GLU A 201 -4.92 -3.33 10.16
N TRP A 202 -3.83 -4.10 10.29
CA TRP A 202 -3.83 -5.41 10.94
C TRP A 202 -4.39 -5.44 12.37
N LYS A 203 -4.30 -4.35 13.14
CA LYS A 203 -4.85 -4.33 14.51
C LYS A 203 -6.37 -4.49 14.54
N ARG A 204 -7.04 -4.12 13.44
CA ARG A 204 -8.50 -4.21 13.29
C ARG A 204 -8.95 -5.53 12.68
N PHE A 205 -8.03 -6.21 12.02
CA PHE A 205 -8.24 -7.52 11.44
C PHE A 205 -6.96 -8.36 11.62
N PRO A 206 -6.75 -8.89 12.83
CA PRO A 206 -5.57 -9.72 13.07
C PRO A 206 -5.74 -11.07 12.36
N PHE A 207 -4.68 -11.53 11.71
CA PHE A 207 -4.56 -12.92 11.29
C PHE A 207 -4.08 -13.75 12.47
N VAL A 208 -5.02 -14.42 13.13
CA VAL A 208 -4.78 -15.19 14.36
C VAL A 208 -4.71 -16.67 14.02
N GLU A 209 -3.74 -17.40 14.57
CA GLU A 209 -3.76 -18.86 14.55
C GLU A 209 -4.82 -19.38 15.52
N GLU A 210 -5.82 -20.12 15.03
CA GLU A 210 -6.96 -20.59 15.84
C GLU A 210 -6.52 -21.48 17.03
N GLU A 211 -5.35 -22.12 16.93
CA GLU A 211 -4.83 -23.02 17.96
C GLU A 211 -4.00 -22.31 19.05
N GLU A 212 -3.36 -21.17 18.74
CA GLU A 212 -2.41 -20.50 19.64
C GLU A 212 -2.77 -19.04 20.01
N ASP A 213 -3.85 -18.48 19.44
CA ASP A 213 -4.24 -17.07 19.57
C ASP A 213 -3.10 -16.08 19.23
N THR A 214 -2.10 -16.52 18.46
CA THR A 214 -0.95 -15.70 18.08
C THR A 214 -1.20 -15.00 16.75
N VAL A 215 -0.83 -13.72 16.67
CA VAL A 215 -0.93 -12.96 15.41
C VAL A 215 0.21 -13.38 14.49
N ARG A 216 -0.12 -14.18 13.46
CA ARG A 216 0.84 -14.73 12.51
C ARG A 216 1.41 -13.66 11.58
N VAL A 217 0.53 -12.82 11.04
CA VAL A 217 0.87 -11.84 10.00
C VAL A 217 0.26 -10.48 10.33
N LYS A 218 1.04 -9.43 10.09
CA LYS A 218 0.68 -8.04 10.40
C LYS A 218 0.75 -7.20 9.12
N PRO A 219 -0.28 -7.26 8.25
CA PRO A 219 -0.38 -6.39 7.09
C PRO A 219 -0.33 -4.92 7.48
N ASP A 220 0.39 -4.11 6.72
CA ASP A 220 0.32 -2.67 6.93
C ASP A 220 -1.11 -2.16 6.68
N TRP A 221 -1.76 -2.60 5.59
CA TRP A 221 -3.20 -2.41 5.32
C TRP A 221 -3.82 -3.60 4.58
N LEU A 222 -5.13 -3.77 4.74
CA LEU A 222 -5.95 -4.75 4.05
C LEU A 222 -7.17 -4.06 3.42
N PHE A 223 -7.52 -4.47 2.21
CA PHE A 223 -8.85 -4.27 1.63
C PHE A 223 -9.62 -5.58 1.70
N LEU A 224 -10.86 -5.49 2.13
CA LEU A 224 -11.75 -6.61 2.38
C LEU A 224 -13.03 -6.43 1.59
N GLU A 225 -13.56 -7.56 1.12
CA GLU A 225 -14.90 -7.64 0.58
C GLU A 225 -15.85 -8.12 1.67
N ALA A 226 -16.94 -7.39 1.82
CA ALA A 226 -18.04 -7.79 2.67
C ALA A 226 -19.18 -8.39 1.81
N ASP A 227 -20.01 -9.22 2.43
CA ASP A 227 -21.28 -9.63 1.81
C ASP A 227 -22.23 -8.43 1.59
N GLU A 228 -23.24 -8.62 0.72
CA GLU A 228 -24.19 -7.55 0.38
C GLU A 228 -25.01 -7.05 1.58
N ALA A 229 -25.32 -7.93 2.54
CA ALA A 229 -26.06 -7.53 3.74
C ALA A 229 -25.24 -6.56 4.60
N THR A 230 -23.94 -6.83 4.76
CA THR A 230 -22.99 -5.98 5.49
C THR A 230 -22.77 -4.65 4.78
N LYS A 231 -22.64 -4.67 3.44
CA LYS A 231 -22.55 -3.46 2.63
C LYS A 231 -23.78 -2.57 2.83
N GLU A 232 -24.98 -3.14 2.76
CA GLU A 232 -26.23 -2.40 2.91
C GLU A 232 -26.40 -1.81 4.31
N ARG A 233 -26.13 -2.59 5.36
CA ARG A 233 -26.15 -2.10 6.76
C ARG A 233 -25.19 -0.93 6.97
N THR A 234 -24.01 -0.99 6.37
CA THR A 234 -22.99 0.07 6.48
C THR A 234 -23.35 1.31 5.67
N LYS A 235 -24.03 1.16 4.52
CA LYS A 235 -24.55 2.28 3.74
C LYS A 235 -25.63 3.05 4.50
N GLN A 236 -26.52 2.35 5.20
CA GLN A 236 -27.58 2.95 6.01
C GLN A 236 -27.01 3.67 7.23
N ASN A 237 -26.01 3.08 7.89
CA ASN A 237 -25.30 3.71 8.99
C ASN A 237 -23.82 3.27 9.00
N VAL A 238 -22.90 4.22 8.85
CA VAL A 238 -21.45 3.96 8.82
C VAL A 238 -20.94 3.33 10.12
N ALA A 239 -21.61 3.56 11.25
CA ALA A 239 -21.29 2.94 12.55
C ALA A 239 -21.50 1.41 12.57
N ASN A 240 -22.27 0.87 11.60
CA ASN A 240 -22.47 -0.57 11.44
C ASN A 240 -21.26 -1.26 10.77
N ASN A 241 -20.21 -0.52 10.41
CA ASN A 241 -19.00 -1.15 9.88
C ASN A 241 -18.33 -2.01 10.97
N PRO A 242 -18.26 -3.35 10.79
CA PRO A 242 -17.71 -4.27 11.79
C PRO A 242 -16.22 -4.06 12.07
N LEU A 243 -15.47 -3.43 11.17
CA LEU A 243 -14.04 -3.13 11.36
C LEU A 243 -13.79 -1.98 12.35
N LEU A 244 -14.84 -1.28 12.77
CA LEU A 244 -14.78 -0.28 13.84
C LEU A 244 -14.63 -0.93 15.23
N TYR A 245 -14.96 -2.21 15.36
CA TYR A 245 -14.98 -2.92 16.63
C TYR A 245 -13.77 -3.86 16.78
N PRO A 246 -13.25 -4.08 18.00
CA PRO A 246 -12.22 -5.08 18.28
C PRO A 246 -12.62 -6.48 17.84
N TYR A 247 -11.64 -7.26 17.39
CA TYR A 247 -11.84 -8.61 16.84
C TYR A 247 -12.73 -9.49 17.71
N PHE A 248 -12.44 -9.56 19.01
CA PHE A 248 -13.22 -10.37 19.91
C PHE A 248 -14.67 -9.89 19.90
N TYR A 249 -14.95 -8.62 20.22
CA TYR A 249 -16.34 -8.11 20.31
C TYR A 249 -17.10 -8.33 19.00
N ARG A 250 -16.42 -8.07 17.88
CA ARG A 250 -16.96 -8.26 16.53
C ARG A 250 -17.54 -9.66 16.31
N LYS A 251 -16.87 -10.72 16.76
CA LYS A 251 -17.35 -12.11 16.57
C LYS A 251 -18.74 -12.36 17.16
N ASP A 252 -19.06 -11.71 18.28
CA ASP A 252 -20.31 -11.98 19.00
C ASP A 252 -21.40 -10.98 18.59
N ALA A 253 -21.04 -9.72 18.40
CA ALA A 253 -21.98 -8.68 18.01
C ALA A 253 -22.36 -8.74 16.52
N PHE A 254 -21.51 -9.35 15.69
CA PHE A 254 -21.70 -9.46 14.25
C PHE A 254 -21.46 -10.88 13.73
N PRO A 255 -22.22 -11.89 14.21
CA PRO A 255 -21.95 -13.30 13.90
C PRO A 255 -22.18 -13.66 12.43
N ASP A 256 -23.06 -12.93 11.74
CA ASP A 256 -23.44 -13.21 10.35
C ASP A 256 -22.55 -12.50 9.32
N ILE A 257 -21.54 -11.75 9.76
CA ILE A 257 -20.71 -10.94 8.87
C ILE A 257 -19.56 -11.78 8.29
N SER A 258 -19.46 -11.79 6.96
CA SER A 258 -18.33 -12.36 6.25
C SER A 258 -17.45 -11.25 5.66
N LEU A 259 -16.18 -11.23 6.06
CA LEU A 259 -15.16 -10.33 5.52
C LEU A 259 -14.02 -11.16 4.94
N GLN A 260 -13.82 -11.03 3.63
CA GLN A 260 -12.81 -11.77 2.88
C GLN A 260 -11.67 -10.83 2.47
N PRO A 261 -10.42 -11.08 2.88
CA PRO A 261 -9.27 -10.29 2.43
C PRO A 261 -9.11 -10.40 0.90
N ILE A 262 -9.09 -9.25 0.22
CA ILE A 262 -8.93 -9.18 -1.23
C ILE A 262 -7.53 -8.70 -1.60
N LEU A 263 -7.11 -7.57 -1.05
CA LEU A 263 -5.82 -6.96 -1.34
C LEU A 263 -5.09 -6.67 -0.04
N CYS A 264 -3.93 -7.28 0.13
CA CYS A 264 -2.99 -6.90 1.17
C CYS A 264 -2.04 -5.84 0.63
N VAL A 265 -1.84 -4.76 1.39
CA VAL A 265 -0.94 -3.66 1.03
C VAL A 265 0.21 -3.63 2.01
N GLU A 266 1.41 -3.61 1.45
CA GLU A 266 2.64 -3.66 2.20
C GLU A 266 3.59 -2.61 1.68
N CYS A 267 4.23 -1.91 2.62
CA CYS A 267 5.26 -0.96 2.27
C CYS A 267 6.60 -1.44 2.79
N ASP A 268 7.57 -1.51 1.89
CA ASP A 268 8.94 -1.62 2.31
C ASP A 268 9.34 -0.33 3.03
N ARG A 269 9.54 -0.43 4.36
CA ARG A 269 9.94 0.68 5.24
C ARG A 269 11.31 1.29 4.88
N GLY A 270 11.97 0.78 3.83
CA GLY A 270 13.26 1.23 3.34
C GLY A 270 14.43 0.78 4.21
N ASN A 271 14.16 0.10 5.33
CA ASN A 271 15.13 -0.42 6.28
C ASN A 271 14.90 -1.89 6.67
N MET A 272 13.84 -2.55 6.21
CA MET A 272 13.59 -3.96 6.48
C MET A 272 14.74 -4.83 5.96
N SER A 273 15.14 -5.82 6.76
CA SER A 273 16.16 -6.80 6.38
C SER A 273 15.60 -7.88 5.45
N ARG A 274 16.46 -8.63 4.76
CA ARG A 274 16.01 -9.78 3.93
C ARG A 274 15.27 -10.82 4.75
N THR A 275 15.77 -11.14 5.94
CA THR A 275 15.13 -12.11 6.85
C THR A 275 13.74 -11.65 7.25
N GLU A 276 13.59 -10.38 7.62
CA GLU A 276 12.26 -9.82 7.95
C GLU A 276 11.29 -9.87 6.77
N LEU A 277 11.77 -9.66 5.54
CA LEU A 277 10.95 -9.81 4.34
C LEU A 277 10.54 -11.26 4.11
N VAL A 278 11.48 -12.21 4.19
CA VAL A 278 11.21 -13.66 4.07
C VAL A 278 10.18 -14.09 5.10
N ASP A 279 10.40 -13.77 6.38
CA ASP A 279 9.51 -14.17 7.48
C ASP A 279 8.09 -13.64 7.26
N LYS A 280 7.97 -12.40 6.75
CA LYS A 280 6.68 -11.78 6.41
C LYS A 280 5.99 -12.53 5.26
N TRP A 281 6.68 -12.81 4.17
CA TRP A 281 6.11 -13.46 2.98
C TRP A 281 5.78 -14.93 3.21
N GLU A 282 6.65 -15.68 3.88
CA GLU A 282 6.39 -17.06 4.31
C GLU A 282 5.24 -17.13 5.33
N GLY A 283 5.09 -16.09 6.16
CA GLY A 283 3.92 -15.94 7.05
C GLY A 283 2.61 -15.90 6.27
N TYR A 284 2.53 -15.09 5.21
CA TYR A 284 1.35 -15.00 4.34
C TYR A 284 0.99 -16.33 3.68
N LYS A 285 1.99 -17.06 3.20
CA LYS A 285 1.80 -18.37 2.55
C LYS A 285 1.15 -19.40 3.45
N LYS A 286 1.45 -19.35 4.75
CA LYS A 286 0.93 -20.28 5.74
C LYS A 286 -0.42 -19.87 6.34
N LEU A 287 -1.01 -18.75 5.91
CA LEU A 287 -2.36 -18.38 6.36
C LEU A 287 -3.38 -19.45 5.92
N PRO A 288 -4.42 -19.72 6.73
CA PRO A 288 -5.54 -20.54 6.27
C PRO A 288 -6.20 -19.90 5.04
N GLU A 289 -6.74 -20.72 4.14
CA GLU A 289 -7.23 -20.26 2.84
C GLU A 289 -8.34 -19.19 2.97
N SER A 290 -9.19 -19.28 3.99
CA SER A 290 -10.23 -18.29 4.32
C SER A 290 -9.69 -16.90 4.70
N TYR A 291 -8.41 -16.81 5.05
CA TYR A 291 -7.74 -15.57 5.45
C TYR A 291 -6.71 -15.08 4.42
N LYS A 292 -6.45 -15.87 3.37
CA LYS A 292 -5.41 -15.59 2.40
C LYS A 292 -5.84 -14.44 1.48
N PRO A 293 -5.08 -13.34 1.39
CA PRO A 293 -5.41 -12.26 0.47
C PRO A 293 -5.25 -12.75 -0.97
N LYS A 294 -6.24 -12.46 -1.83
CA LYS A 294 -6.21 -12.82 -3.26
C LYS A 294 -5.09 -12.10 -4.02
N ALA A 295 -4.72 -10.92 -3.56
CA ALA A 295 -3.64 -10.12 -4.10
C ALA A 295 -2.79 -9.48 -3.01
N ILE A 296 -1.49 -9.31 -3.29
CA ILE A 296 -0.54 -8.62 -2.42
C ILE A 296 0.12 -7.52 -3.22
N SER A 297 0.12 -6.31 -2.66
CA SER A 297 0.61 -5.09 -3.27
C SER A 297 1.76 -4.55 -2.44
N VAL A 298 2.98 -4.60 -2.97
CA VAL A 298 4.22 -4.26 -2.28
C VAL A 298 4.85 -3.04 -2.91
N PHE A 299 4.77 -1.88 -2.27
CA PHE A 299 5.48 -0.71 -2.77
C PHE A 299 6.73 -0.40 -1.97
N TYR A 300 7.74 0.13 -2.64
CA TYR A 300 9.01 0.54 -2.05
C TYR A 300 9.29 2.02 -2.30
N THR A 301 10.00 2.66 -1.37
CA THR A 301 10.37 4.06 -1.54
C THR A 301 11.37 4.18 -2.71
N PRO A 302 11.11 5.01 -3.73
CA PRO A 302 12.04 5.19 -4.84
C PRO A 302 13.32 5.86 -4.31
N LYS A 303 14.41 5.08 -4.19
CA LYS A 303 15.77 5.60 -3.97
C LYS A 303 16.59 5.46 -5.25
N LYS A 304 17.64 6.29 -5.34
CA LYS A 304 18.48 6.53 -6.53
C LYS A 304 18.89 5.25 -7.25
N ALA A 305 18.95 5.34 -8.59
CA ALA A 305 19.36 4.28 -9.50
C ALA A 305 20.62 3.51 -9.00
N GLY A 306 20.51 2.19 -8.91
CA GLY A 306 21.59 1.27 -8.52
C GLY A 306 21.33 0.43 -7.27
N ASP A 307 20.25 0.68 -6.53
CA ASP A 307 19.96 -0.03 -5.28
C ASP A 307 19.65 -1.53 -5.51
N MET A 308 20.28 -2.40 -4.73
CA MET A 308 20.03 -3.85 -4.75
C MET A 308 18.72 -4.21 -4.05
N ARG A 309 18.13 -3.26 -3.31
CA ARG A 309 16.95 -3.49 -2.47
C ARG A 309 15.71 -3.93 -3.26
N HIS A 310 15.39 -3.26 -4.37
CA HIS A 310 14.26 -3.65 -5.22
C HIS A 310 14.45 -5.08 -5.75
N ARG A 311 15.70 -5.44 -6.10
CA ARG A 311 16.05 -6.80 -6.52
C ARG A 311 15.84 -7.80 -5.39
N MET A 312 16.32 -7.50 -4.20
CA MET A 312 16.15 -8.37 -3.04
C MET A 312 14.66 -8.61 -2.72
N ILE A 313 13.83 -7.57 -2.76
CA ILE A 313 12.38 -7.71 -2.52
C ILE A 313 11.76 -8.60 -3.58
N ARG A 314 12.03 -8.32 -4.86
CA ARG A 314 11.53 -9.12 -5.99
C ARG A 314 11.97 -10.58 -5.88
N ASP A 315 13.27 -10.84 -5.71
CA ASP A 315 13.82 -12.19 -5.63
C ASP A 315 13.23 -12.97 -4.43
N THR A 316 12.95 -12.26 -3.33
CA THR A 316 12.32 -12.87 -2.14
C THR A 316 10.84 -13.18 -2.40
N LEU A 317 10.10 -12.28 -3.04
CA LEU A 317 8.70 -12.50 -3.42
C LEU A 317 8.56 -13.63 -4.45
N SER A 318 9.44 -13.64 -5.47
CA SER A 318 9.52 -14.73 -6.44
C SER A 318 9.71 -16.07 -5.75
N HIS A 319 10.62 -16.16 -4.78
CA HIS A 319 10.86 -17.41 -4.08
C HIS A 319 9.71 -17.83 -3.17
N ALA A 320 9.13 -16.89 -2.42
CA ALA A 320 8.10 -17.20 -1.43
C ALA A 320 6.77 -17.64 -2.08
N PHE A 321 6.38 -16.98 -3.17
CA PHE A 321 5.06 -17.13 -3.80
C PHE A 321 5.10 -17.76 -5.19
N GLU A 322 6.23 -18.33 -5.61
CA GLU A 322 6.41 -18.87 -6.97
C GLU A 322 5.22 -19.74 -7.40
N LEU A 323 4.92 -20.77 -6.60
CA LEU A 323 3.88 -21.75 -6.89
C LEU A 323 2.48 -21.15 -6.81
N GLU A 324 2.22 -20.28 -5.83
CA GLU A 324 0.93 -19.62 -5.64
C GLU A 324 0.60 -18.68 -6.81
N VAL A 325 1.61 -17.97 -7.35
CA VAL A 325 1.46 -17.09 -8.51
C VAL A 325 1.29 -17.91 -9.80
N ILE A 326 2.06 -18.99 -9.96
CA ILE A 326 1.93 -19.96 -11.06
C ILE A 326 0.50 -20.49 -11.15
N GLN A 327 -0.07 -20.86 -10.00
CA GLN A 327 -1.42 -21.42 -9.88
C GLN A 327 -2.51 -20.35 -9.84
N ASN A 328 -2.16 -19.07 -9.98
CA ASN A 328 -3.07 -17.92 -9.82
C ASN A 328 -3.85 -17.91 -8.48
N HIS A 329 -3.32 -18.54 -7.43
CA HIS A 329 -3.88 -18.49 -6.07
C HIS A 329 -3.65 -17.12 -5.41
N ILE A 330 -2.53 -16.46 -5.73
CA ILE A 330 -2.22 -15.09 -5.30
C ILE A 330 -1.74 -14.27 -6.49
N GLN A 331 -2.22 -13.04 -6.62
CA GLN A 331 -1.66 -12.04 -7.53
C GLN A 331 -0.67 -11.15 -6.78
N LEU A 332 0.57 -11.00 -7.26
CA LEU A 332 1.53 -10.07 -6.66
C LEU A 332 1.69 -8.81 -7.50
N PHE A 333 1.56 -7.63 -6.91
CA PHE A 333 1.88 -6.34 -7.50
C PHE A 333 3.04 -5.73 -6.72
N GLN A 334 4.01 -5.13 -7.40
CA GLN A 334 5.05 -4.39 -6.71
C GLN A 334 5.59 -3.26 -7.58
N GLY A 335 6.12 -2.22 -6.94
CA GLY A 335 6.62 -1.06 -7.66
C GLY A 335 6.88 0.14 -6.75
N ASP A 336 7.01 1.31 -7.35
CA ASP A 336 6.88 2.55 -6.59
C ASP A 336 5.42 2.78 -6.14
N PRO A 337 5.16 3.75 -5.24
CA PRO A 337 3.81 3.99 -4.72
C PRO A 337 2.77 4.30 -5.79
N GLN A 338 3.15 5.02 -6.86
CA GLN A 338 2.22 5.45 -7.90
C GLN A 338 1.82 4.27 -8.79
N LEU A 339 2.81 3.53 -9.28
CA LEU A 339 2.58 2.34 -10.08
C LEU A 339 1.73 1.31 -9.33
N THR A 340 2.09 1.03 -8.07
CA THR A 340 1.41 0.05 -7.24
C THR A 340 -0.04 0.45 -6.99
N HIS A 341 -0.29 1.75 -6.80
CA HIS A 341 -1.64 2.31 -6.72
C HIS A 341 -2.42 2.07 -8.01
N ASP A 342 -1.84 2.42 -9.16
CA ASP A 342 -2.53 2.37 -10.45
C ASP A 342 -2.89 0.93 -10.85
N ILE A 343 -1.99 -0.03 -10.60
CA ILE A 343 -2.25 -1.46 -10.83
C ILE A 343 -3.33 -1.98 -9.86
N SER A 344 -3.26 -1.60 -8.58
CA SER A 344 -4.27 -2.03 -7.60
C SER A 344 -5.65 -1.45 -7.94
N MET A 345 -5.69 -0.21 -8.44
CA MET A 345 -6.93 0.40 -8.93
C MET A 345 -7.48 -0.34 -10.14
N LEU A 346 -6.63 -0.65 -11.12
CA LEU A 346 -7.02 -1.44 -12.29
C LEU A 346 -7.58 -2.81 -11.89
N TYR A 347 -6.95 -3.46 -10.92
CA TYR A 347 -7.41 -4.73 -10.34
C TYR A 347 -8.82 -4.62 -9.75
N PHE A 348 -9.12 -3.55 -9.01
CA PHE A 348 -10.48 -3.32 -8.48
C PHE A 348 -11.50 -2.92 -9.56
N GLU A 349 -11.08 -2.16 -10.56
CA GLU A 349 -11.92 -1.75 -11.69
C GLU A 349 -12.36 -2.94 -12.55
N ARG A 350 -11.54 -3.99 -12.61
CA ARG A 350 -11.78 -5.21 -13.41
C ARG A 350 -12.23 -6.40 -12.57
N ASP A 351 -13.01 -6.16 -11.52
CA ASP A 351 -13.58 -7.21 -10.67
C ASP A 351 -12.55 -8.23 -10.15
N LYS A 352 -11.36 -7.76 -9.77
CA LYS A 352 -10.25 -8.54 -9.20
C LYS A 352 -9.61 -9.52 -10.18
N GLU A 353 -9.79 -9.27 -11.46
CA GLU A 353 -9.13 -10.01 -12.51
C GLU A 353 -8.47 -9.01 -13.45
N LEU A 354 -7.17 -8.81 -13.30
CA LEU A 354 -6.44 -7.89 -14.17
C LEU A 354 -6.53 -8.27 -15.65
N LEU A 355 -6.72 -9.56 -15.93
CA LEU A 355 -6.82 -10.12 -17.27
C LEU A 355 -8.29 -10.37 -17.72
N ARG A 356 -9.30 -9.99 -16.92
CA ARG A 356 -10.72 -10.25 -17.26
C ARG A 356 -11.29 -9.16 -18.15
N GLY A 357 -11.87 -9.59 -19.27
CA GLY A 357 -12.49 -8.67 -20.22
C GLY A 357 -11.48 -7.81 -20.97
N GLU A 358 -10.18 -8.05 -20.82
CA GLU A 358 -9.27 -7.77 -21.93
C GLU A 358 -9.52 -8.85 -22.97
N GLU A 359 -10.13 -8.48 -24.10
CA GLU A 359 -9.61 -9.00 -25.36
C GLU A 359 -8.14 -8.62 -25.34
N MET A 360 -7.28 -9.56 -24.95
CA MET A 360 -5.88 -9.28 -24.71
C MET A 360 -5.26 -8.96 -26.07
N ILE A 361 -5.13 -7.63 -26.28
CA ILE A 361 -5.04 -6.93 -27.56
C ILE A 361 -6.44 -6.84 -28.19
N ASP A 362 -6.98 -5.62 -28.33
CA ASP A 362 -8.10 -5.32 -29.23
C ASP A 362 -7.97 -6.22 -30.47
N GLU A 363 -8.96 -7.08 -30.74
CA GLU A 363 -8.85 -8.10 -31.80
C GLU A 363 -8.49 -7.44 -33.14
N GLU A 364 -8.90 -6.20 -33.36
CA GLU A 364 -8.52 -5.38 -34.51
C GLU A 364 -7.03 -4.99 -34.47
N GLN A 365 -6.48 -4.66 -33.30
CA GLN A 365 -5.04 -4.38 -33.11
C GLN A 365 -4.18 -5.64 -33.17
N PHE A 366 -4.65 -6.79 -32.70
CA PHE A 366 -3.96 -8.07 -32.86
C PHE A 366 -4.00 -8.50 -34.30
N THR A 367 -5.14 -8.37 -34.95
CA THR A 367 -5.30 -8.61 -36.38
C THR A 367 -4.46 -7.63 -37.19
N THR A 368 -4.32 -6.37 -36.76
CA THR A 368 -3.45 -5.38 -37.41
C THR A 368 -1.98 -5.72 -37.19
N LEU A 369 -1.59 -6.12 -35.98
CA LEU A 369 -0.25 -6.62 -35.65
C LEU A 369 0.09 -7.87 -36.48
N PHE A 370 -0.84 -8.81 -36.57
CA PHE A 370 -0.73 -10.04 -37.33
C PHE A 370 -0.66 -9.74 -38.83
N LYS A 371 -1.52 -8.87 -39.36
CA LYS A 371 -1.46 -8.41 -40.76
C LYS A 371 -0.17 -7.68 -41.06
N GLY A 372 0.26 -6.73 -40.22
CA GLY A 372 1.51 -6.00 -40.39
C GLY A 372 2.74 -6.90 -40.30
N TYR A 373 2.66 -7.96 -39.49
CA TYR A 373 3.65 -9.03 -39.45
C TYR A 373 3.62 -9.91 -40.71
N VAL A 374 2.45 -10.39 -41.15
CA VAL A 374 2.26 -11.19 -42.38
C VAL A 374 2.74 -10.42 -43.62
N GLU A 375 2.43 -9.13 -43.69
CA GLU A 375 2.90 -8.21 -44.74
C GLU A 375 4.42 -8.03 -44.73
N SER A 376 5.06 -8.14 -43.55
CA SER A 376 6.52 -8.06 -43.40
C SER A 376 7.24 -9.40 -43.64
N SER A 377 6.53 -10.52 -43.51
CA SER A 377 7.11 -11.87 -43.51
C SER A 377 6.85 -12.65 -44.80
N ASN A 378 5.80 -12.35 -45.57
CA ASN A 378 5.54 -12.76 -46.97
C ASN A 378 6.15 -14.09 -47.50
N VAL A 379 6.22 -15.12 -46.65
CA VAL A 379 6.32 -16.53 -46.99
C VAL A 379 5.53 -17.30 -45.92
N GLY A 380 4.22 -17.42 -46.14
CA GLY A 380 3.34 -18.44 -45.59
C GLY A 380 3.20 -18.56 -44.07
N GLU A 381 2.14 -17.98 -43.50
CA GLU A 381 1.72 -18.28 -42.12
C GLU A 381 0.22 -18.50 -42.00
N ALA A 382 -0.17 -19.41 -41.10
CA ALA A 382 -1.55 -19.66 -40.71
C ALA A 382 -1.81 -19.06 -39.32
N SER A 383 -2.88 -18.27 -39.20
CA SER A 383 -3.36 -17.69 -37.94
C SER A 383 -4.03 -18.75 -37.07
N ILE A 384 -3.77 -18.69 -35.77
CA ILE A 384 -4.26 -19.62 -34.75
C ILE A 384 -5.63 -19.18 -34.18
N LEU A 385 -6.51 -18.61 -35.01
CA LEU A 385 -7.94 -18.57 -34.68
C LEU A 385 -8.62 -19.96 -34.83
N ASP A 386 -7.88 -20.99 -35.26
CA ASP A 386 -8.33 -22.40 -35.37
C ASP A 386 -7.82 -23.31 -34.21
N VAL A 387 -7.40 -22.73 -33.08
CA VAL A 387 -6.70 -23.48 -32.01
C VAL A 387 -7.57 -24.49 -31.25
N ASP A 388 -8.89 -24.36 -31.27
CA ASP A 388 -9.80 -25.16 -30.44
C ASP A 388 -9.80 -26.68 -30.74
N LYS A 389 -9.18 -27.14 -31.83
CA LYS A 389 -9.19 -28.57 -32.21
C LYS A 389 -7.86 -29.30 -32.09
N THR A 390 -6.75 -28.60 -31.83
CA THR A 390 -5.41 -29.24 -31.78
C THR A 390 -4.79 -29.25 -30.37
N ILE A 391 -5.31 -28.42 -29.45
CA ILE A 391 -4.73 -28.19 -28.11
C ILE A 391 -5.28 -29.13 -27.02
N GLU A 392 -6.13 -30.11 -27.33
CA GLU A 392 -6.57 -31.09 -26.31
C GLU A 392 -5.41 -31.89 -25.65
N ARG A 393 -4.20 -31.87 -26.24
CA ARG A 393 -3.00 -32.54 -25.69
C ARG A 393 -1.91 -31.61 -25.15
N PHE A 394 -2.11 -30.28 -25.15
CA PHE A 394 -1.06 -29.32 -24.78
C PHE A 394 -1.42 -28.55 -23.51
N LYS A 395 -1.39 -29.23 -22.37
CA LYS A 395 -1.69 -28.58 -21.08
C LYS A 395 -0.40 -27.99 -20.50
N LEU A 396 -0.15 -26.72 -20.79
CA LEU A 396 0.89 -25.95 -20.11
C LEU A 396 0.60 -25.91 -18.59
N PRO A 397 1.64 -25.84 -17.74
CA PRO A 397 1.46 -25.77 -16.28
C PRO A 397 0.84 -24.44 -15.84
N VAL A 398 0.97 -23.41 -16.67
CA VAL A 398 0.47 -22.06 -16.48
C VAL A 398 -0.09 -21.58 -17.79
N GLN A 399 -1.24 -20.90 -17.74
CA GLN A 399 -1.80 -20.24 -18.91
C GLN A 399 -0.99 -18.97 -19.23
N PRO A 400 -0.33 -18.90 -20.40
CA PRO A 400 0.23 -17.65 -20.90
C PRO A 400 -0.88 -16.74 -21.40
N ASP A 401 -0.53 -15.47 -21.62
CA ASP A 401 -1.52 -14.50 -22.06
C ASP A 401 -1.85 -14.66 -23.55
N ALA A 402 -0.87 -15.07 -24.37
CA ALA A 402 -1.11 -15.58 -25.72
C ALA A 402 -0.05 -16.62 -26.15
N ILE A 403 -0.39 -17.42 -27.15
CA ILE A 403 0.52 -18.38 -27.79
C ILE A 403 0.46 -18.16 -29.29
N ILE A 404 1.62 -17.97 -29.92
CA ILE A 404 1.76 -17.76 -31.35
C ILE A 404 2.69 -18.83 -31.90
N MET A 405 2.28 -19.50 -32.97
CA MET A 405 3.11 -20.50 -33.65
C MET A 405 3.53 -19.96 -35.01
N LYS A 406 4.84 -19.88 -35.25
CA LYS A 406 5.40 -19.52 -36.55
C LYS A 406 5.81 -20.77 -37.31
N GLN A 407 5.24 -20.95 -38.50
CA GLN A 407 5.59 -22.07 -39.37
C GLN A 407 6.73 -21.66 -40.31
N GLN A 408 7.98 -21.81 -39.84
CA GLN A 408 9.17 -21.75 -40.68
C GLN A 408 9.67 -23.18 -40.99
N GLU A 409 10.81 -23.33 -41.68
CA GLU A 409 11.48 -24.65 -41.87
C GLU A 409 11.75 -25.36 -40.53
N SER A 410 11.80 -24.60 -39.44
CA SER A 410 11.88 -25.05 -38.04
C SER A 410 10.75 -24.36 -37.26
N PRO A 411 9.76 -25.09 -36.68
CA PRO A 411 8.61 -24.48 -36.03
C PRO A 411 9.02 -23.75 -34.74
N ILE A 412 8.73 -22.44 -34.68
CA ILE A 412 9.00 -21.59 -33.51
C ILE A 412 7.70 -21.36 -32.75
N LEU A 413 7.72 -21.60 -31.44
CA LEU A 413 6.61 -21.31 -30.54
C LEU A 413 6.92 -20.05 -29.71
N GLN A 414 6.08 -19.03 -29.83
CA GLN A 414 6.17 -17.81 -29.05
C GLN A 414 5.12 -17.82 -27.94
N ILE A 415 5.57 -17.70 -26.69
CA ILE A 415 4.71 -17.67 -25.51
C ILE A 415 4.73 -16.25 -24.94
N VAL A 416 3.59 -15.58 -24.99
CA VAL A 416 3.46 -14.15 -24.70
C VAL A 416 2.89 -13.94 -23.30
N PHE A 417 3.47 -12.97 -22.59
CA PHE A 417 3.04 -12.51 -21.29
C PHE A 417 2.97 -10.98 -21.22
N TYR A 418 1.93 -10.43 -20.60
CA TYR A 418 1.85 -8.99 -20.32
C TYR A 418 2.61 -8.65 -19.06
N GLY A 419 3.57 -7.76 -19.23
CA GLY A 419 4.35 -7.14 -18.17
C GLY A 419 3.76 -5.79 -17.78
N MET A 420 4.02 -5.41 -16.54
CA MET A 420 4.02 -4.01 -16.13
C MET A 420 5.33 -3.76 -15.39
N TYR A 421 5.78 -2.51 -15.39
CA TYR A 421 6.93 -2.10 -14.58
C TYR A 421 6.76 -2.62 -13.14
N GLY A 422 7.82 -3.14 -12.54
CA GLY A 422 7.84 -3.72 -11.21
C GLY A 422 7.23 -5.12 -11.11
N TRP A 423 6.41 -5.60 -12.05
CA TRP A 423 5.56 -6.77 -11.84
C TRP A 423 6.34 -8.10 -11.82
N VAL A 424 6.04 -8.98 -10.86
CA VAL A 424 6.74 -10.27 -10.71
C VAL A 424 6.02 -11.43 -11.38
N ASN A 425 4.68 -11.35 -11.48
CA ASN A 425 3.86 -12.45 -11.97
C ASN A 425 4.35 -12.98 -13.34
N PRO A 426 4.57 -12.15 -14.36
CA PRO A 426 4.93 -12.63 -15.70
C PRO A 426 6.25 -13.42 -15.71
N ILE A 427 7.25 -12.94 -14.96
CA ILE A 427 8.55 -13.60 -14.85
C ILE A 427 8.43 -14.97 -14.18
N ILE A 428 7.67 -15.07 -13.08
CA ILE A 428 7.44 -16.34 -12.38
C ILE A 428 6.74 -17.35 -13.30
N LYS A 429 5.73 -16.90 -14.06
CA LYS A 429 5.01 -17.75 -15.02
C LYS A 429 5.93 -18.27 -16.13
N ILE A 430 6.81 -17.41 -16.67
CA ILE A 430 7.84 -17.82 -17.65
C ILE A 430 8.77 -18.89 -17.05
N GLN A 431 9.28 -18.66 -15.83
CA GLN A 431 10.18 -19.61 -15.16
C GLN A 431 9.54 -20.98 -14.94
N ALA A 432 8.24 -21.00 -14.62
CA ALA A 432 7.46 -22.23 -14.48
C ALA A 432 7.38 -23.03 -15.78
N ILE A 433 7.05 -22.37 -16.89
CA ILE A 433 7.00 -23.02 -18.21
C ILE A 433 8.38 -23.52 -18.61
N LYS A 434 9.44 -22.72 -18.43
CA LYS A 434 10.82 -23.15 -18.69
C LYS A 434 11.20 -24.41 -17.93
N ARG A 435 10.82 -24.49 -16.64
CA ARG A 435 11.07 -25.68 -15.82
C ARG A 435 10.31 -26.89 -16.35
N TRP A 436 9.02 -26.73 -16.64
CA TRP A 436 8.18 -27.80 -17.17
C TRP A 436 8.68 -28.30 -18.55
N LEU A 437 9.19 -27.43 -19.40
CA LEU A 437 9.83 -27.82 -20.66
C LEU A 437 11.08 -28.65 -20.48
N LYS A 438 11.95 -28.27 -19.51
CA LYS A 438 13.17 -29.01 -19.19
C LYS A 438 12.88 -30.43 -18.70
N GLU A 439 11.68 -30.67 -18.17
CA GLU A 439 11.20 -31.99 -17.74
C GLU A 439 10.74 -32.88 -18.92
N GLY A 440 10.90 -32.41 -20.17
CA GLY A 440 10.81 -33.23 -21.39
C GLY A 440 9.43 -33.24 -22.06
N HIS A 441 8.52 -32.36 -21.65
CA HIS A 441 7.12 -32.40 -22.08
C HIS A 441 6.85 -31.84 -23.49
N LEU A 442 7.88 -31.40 -24.22
CA LEU A 442 7.70 -30.58 -25.41
C LEU A 442 8.86 -30.62 -26.42
N SER A 443 9.24 -31.82 -26.83
CA SER A 443 10.32 -32.04 -27.82
C SER A 443 9.93 -31.75 -29.27
N MET A 444 8.73 -31.20 -29.52
CA MET A 444 8.13 -31.08 -30.87
C MET A 444 8.52 -29.77 -31.59
N PHE A 445 8.91 -28.75 -30.84
CA PHE A 445 9.28 -27.44 -31.38
C PHE A 445 10.81 -27.30 -31.37
N SER A 446 11.35 -26.76 -32.45
CA SER A 446 12.78 -26.51 -32.60
C SER A 446 13.26 -25.33 -31.77
N GLU A 447 12.39 -24.35 -31.53
CA GLU A 447 12.69 -23.17 -30.72
C GLU A 447 11.44 -22.68 -29.98
N ILE A 448 11.61 -22.28 -28.71
CA ILE A 448 10.56 -21.66 -27.89
C ILE A 448 11.07 -20.31 -27.41
N GLN A 449 10.32 -19.25 -27.69
CA GLN A 449 10.64 -17.87 -27.35
C GLN A 449 9.62 -17.35 -26.34
N TYR A 450 10.09 -16.65 -25.30
CA TYR A 450 9.21 -16.01 -24.31
C TYR A 450 9.16 -14.53 -24.55
N ILE A 451 7.96 -13.97 -24.66
CA ILE A 451 7.79 -12.56 -25.01
C ILE A 451 7.08 -11.85 -23.87
N LEU A 452 7.72 -10.81 -23.33
CA LEU A 452 7.14 -9.92 -22.34
C LEU A 452 6.76 -8.59 -22.98
N ILE A 453 5.46 -8.33 -23.05
CA ILE A 453 4.92 -7.09 -23.59
C ILE A 453 4.71 -6.11 -22.43
N TYR A 454 5.50 -5.03 -22.41
CA TYR A 454 5.35 -3.92 -21.45
C TYR A 454 4.53 -2.79 -22.06
N PRO A 455 3.88 -1.91 -21.27
CA PRO A 455 3.14 -0.78 -21.81
C PRO A 455 4.02 0.14 -22.66
N ASN A 456 5.28 0.30 -22.27
CA ASN A 456 6.29 1.14 -22.93
C ASN A 456 7.70 0.57 -22.68
N ASP A 457 8.74 1.35 -22.95
CA ASP A 457 10.16 1.01 -22.75
C ASP A 457 10.59 0.88 -21.27
N SER A 458 9.66 0.86 -20.31
CA SER A 458 9.95 0.69 -18.88
C SER A 458 10.67 -0.63 -18.53
N PHE A 459 10.55 -1.66 -19.37
CA PHE A 459 11.24 -2.93 -19.18
C PHE A 459 12.77 -2.78 -19.07
N TYR A 460 13.38 -1.76 -19.69
CA TYR A 460 14.82 -1.49 -19.59
C TYR A 460 15.29 -1.25 -18.15
N GLN A 461 14.40 -0.74 -17.32
CA GLN A 461 14.65 -0.42 -15.91
C GLN A 461 14.21 -1.55 -15.00
N ASP A 462 13.18 -2.29 -15.41
CA ASP A 462 12.53 -3.32 -14.62
C ASP A 462 13.27 -4.65 -14.65
N VAL A 463 13.59 -5.12 -15.86
CA VAL A 463 13.99 -6.50 -16.06
C VAL A 463 15.47 -6.60 -16.34
N ARG A 464 16.10 -7.50 -15.60
CA ARG A 464 17.53 -7.78 -15.66
C ARG A 464 17.80 -9.29 -15.60
N THR A 465 16.95 -10.08 -16.24
CA THR A 465 17.04 -11.55 -16.25
C THR A 465 18.32 -11.96 -16.97
N MET A 466 18.95 -13.06 -16.55
CA MET A 466 20.11 -13.63 -17.25
C MET A 466 19.69 -14.62 -18.37
N ASP A 467 18.43 -14.56 -18.75
CA ASP A 467 17.80 -15.53 -19.62
C ASP A 467 17.77 -14.99 -21.05
N ASP A 468 18.57 -15.60 -21.92
CA ASP A 468 18.77 -15.17 -23.30
C ASP A 468 17.56 -15.43 -24.22
N ASP A 469 16.60 -16.25 -23.77
CA ASP A 469 15.38 -16.68 -24.45
C ASP A 469 14.13 -15.84 -24.10
N ILE A 470 14.31 -14.76 -23.32
CA ILE A 470 13.26 -13.79 -23.00
C ILE A 470 13.44 -12.53 -23.83
N PHE A 471 12.41 -12.21 -24.60
CA PHE A 471 12.32 -11.04 -25.45
C PHE A 471 11.33 -10.02 -24.88
N TYR A 472 11.69 -8.76 -24.94
CA TYR A 472 10.91 -7.65 -24.39
C TYR A 472 10.41 -6.76 -25.51
N VAL A 473 9.14 -6.40 -25.44
CA VAL A 473 8.49 -5.57 -26.47
C VAL A 473 7.67 -4.47 -25.80
N SER A 474 7.72 -3.27 -26.38
CA SER A 474 6.91 -2.13 -25.98
C SER A 474 5.56 -2.15 -26.71
N TYR A 475 4.46 -2.15 -25.96
CA TYR A 475 3.10 -2.10 -26.50
C TYR A 475 2.82 -0.76 -27.20
N GLU A 476 3.31 0.36 -26.67
CA GLU A 476 3.25 1.66 -27.36
C GLU A 476 3.95 1.63 -28.74
N GLU A 477 5.09 0.95 -28.85
CA GLU A 477 5.82 0.80 -30.12
C GLU A 477 5.03 -0.07 -31.12
N ILE A 478 4.47 -1.19 -30.63
CA ILE A 478 3.55 -2.03 -31.40
C ILE A 478 2.37 -1.20 -31.91
N LYS A 479 1.69 -0.48 -31.01
CA LYS A 479 0.48 0.27 -31.31
C LYS A 479 0.73 1.38 -32.33
N GLY A 480 1.86 2.08 -32.22
CA GLY A 480 2.22 3.14 -33.16
C GLY A 480 2.65 2.63 -34.54
N SER A 481 3.29 1.46 -34.61
CA SER A 481 3.85 0.92 -35.86
C SER A 481 2.93 -0.04 -36.61
N GLY A 482 1.94 -0.62 -35.93
CA GLY A 482 1.05 -1.65 -36.49
C GLY A 482 1.77 -2.96 -36.83
N LYS A 483 3.00 -3.16 -36.35
CA LYS A 483 3.82 -4.35 -36.60
C LYS A 483 4.35 -4.90 -35.29
N TRP A 484 4.77 -6.16 -35.32
CA TRP A 484 5.71 -6.68 -34.32
C TRP A 484 6.94 -5.76 -34.35
N GLY A 485 7.02 -4.88 -33.35
CA GLY A 485 8.09 -3.89 -33.22
C GLY A 485 9.45 -4.57 -33.02
N LYS A 486 10.47 -3.78 -32.70
CA LYS A 486 11.78 -4.35 -32.40
C LYS A 486 11.73 -5.02 -31.03
N ALA A 487 11.96 -6.33 -30.98
CA ALA A 487 12.11 -7.00 -29.71
C ALA A 487 13.50 -6.78 -29.18
N ARG A 488 13.62 -6.69 -27.87
CA ARG A 488 14.92 -6.47 -27.22
C ARG A 488 15.21 -7.66 -26.35
N HIS A 489 16.44 -8.14 -26.36
CA HIS A 489 16.90 -9.12 -25.40
C HIS A 489 18.16 -8.62 -24.70
N GLU A 490 18.33 -9.03 -23.45
CA GLU A 490 19.48 -8.61 -22.65
C GLU A 490 20.70 -9.44 -23.02
N GLN A 491 21.79 -8.80 -23.45
CA GLN A 491 23.11 -9.44 -23.55
C GLN A 491 24.04 -8.91 -22.46
N ARG A 492 24.60 -9.80 -21.64
CA ARG A 492 25.62 -9.44 -20.66
C ARG A 492 27.00 -9.84 -21.12
N LYS A 493 27.90 -8.85 -21.19
CA LYS A 493 29.34 -9.09 -21.37
C LYS A 493 30.11 -8.32 -20.32
N HIS A 494 30.98 -8.99 -19.56
CA HIS A 494 31.81 -8.38 -18.50
C HIS A 494 31.04 -7.49 -17.50
N ARG A 495 29.86 -7.94 -17.03
CA ARG A 495 28.94 -7.19 -16.11
C ARG A 495 28.32 -5.92 -16.69
N GLN A 496 28.56 -5.61 -17.97
CA GLN A 496 27.82 -4.57 -18.68
C GLN A 496 26.59 -5.18 -19.34
N VAL A 497 25.46 -4.49 -19.18
CA VAL A 497 24.18 -4.84 -19.79
C VAL A 497 24.09 -4.12 -21.12
N LYS A 498 23.94 -4.86 -22.21
CA LYS A 498 23.66 -4.32 -23.53
C LYS A 498 22.32 -4.86 -24.01
N TRP A 499 21.41 -3.97 -24.34
CA TRP A 499 20.16 -4.34 -25.00
C TRP A 499 20.41 -4.50 -26.50
N VAL A 500 20.07 -5.66 -27.03
CA VAL A 500 20.19 -5.95 -28.45
C VAL A 500 18.80 -6.01 -29.04
N GLU A 501 18.56 -5.20 -30.07
CA GLU A 501 17.36 -5.27 -30.88
C GLU A 501 17.46 -6.44 -31.85
N VAL A 502 16.40 -7.23 -31.89
CA VAL A 502 16.19 -8.32 -32.83
C VAL A 502 14.79 -8.19 -33.43
N LEU A 503 14.63 -8.73 -34.63
CA LEU A 503 13.32 -8.91 -35.24
C LEU A 503 12.88 -10.33 -34.87
N LEU A 504 11.70 -10.44 -34.25
CA LEU A 504 11.12 -11.72 -33.83
C LEU A 504 10.37 -12.42 -34.94
#